data_AF-A0A3B1C9R7-F1
#
_entry.id   AF-A0A3B1C9R7-F1
#
_cell.length_a   1.000
_cell.length_b   1.000
_cell.length_c   1.000
_cell.angle_alpha   90.00
_cell.angle_beta   90.00
_cell.angle_gamma   90.00
#
_symmetry.space_group_name_H-M   'P 1'
#
loop_
_entity.id
_entity.type
_entity.pdbx_description
1 polymer ?
#
loop_
_entity_poly.entity_id
_entity_poly.type
_entity_poly.pdbx_seq_one_letter_code
_entity_poly.pdbx_strand_id
1 'polypeptide(L)'
;MENVKQYSLRKVFLTLMGMLFLIPIVYAQYPSVKFNHLTVENGLSNNVVNAVIQDSTGFIWFGTEDGLNRYDGYKFKIFRYDPEDSNSISNNQIHTLAVDREGNIWAGTKDGVINMFDPITEGFTYQEFKLVLMK
;
A
#
# COMPACT_ATOMS: atom_id res chain seq x y z
N MET A 1 -5.23 69.84 -18.09
CA MET A 1 -4.64 68.58 -18.60
C MET A 1 -4.66 67.43 -17.57
N GLU A 2 -4.69 67.74 -16.26
CA GLU A 2 -4.64 66.76 -15.16
C GLU A 2 -5.90 65.88 -15.03
N ASN A 3 -7.09 66.48 -15.16
CA ASN A 3 -8.37 65.75 -15.08
C ASN A 3 -8.55 64.67 -16.16
N VAL A 4 -7.96 64.85 -17.35
CA VAL A 4 -8.04 63.86 -18.44
C VAL A 4 -7.18 62.62 -18.15
N LYS A 5 -6.00 62.81 -17.53
CA LYS A 5 -5.12 61.71 -17.11
C LYS A 5 -5.78 60.89 -15.98
N GLN A 6 -6.41 61.55 -15.02
CA GLN A 6 -7.11 60.87 -13.91
C GLN A 6 -8.32 60.06 -14.40
N TYR A 7 -9.06 60.57 -15.38
CA TYR A 7 -10.18 59.84 -16.00
C TYR A 7 -9.70 58.63 -16.80
N SER A 8 -8.55 58.76 -17.50
CA SER A 8 -7.90 57.65 -18.22
C SER A 8 -7.45 56.55 -17.26
N LEU A 9 -6.80 56.91 -16.15
CA LEU A 9 -6.34 55.97 -15.12
C LEU A 9 -7.50 55.20 -14.46
N ARG A 10 -8.61 55.89 -14.14
CA ARG A 10 -9.81 55.25 -13.58
C ARG A 10 -10.43 54.24 -14.53
N LYS A 11 -10.48 54.54 -15.82
CA LYS A 11 -10.99 53.61 -16.83
C LYS A 11 -10.10 52.39 -16.95
N VAL A 12 -8.78 52.57 -17.07
CA VAL A 12 -7.82 51.45 -17.12
C VAL A 12 -7.92 50.57 -15.88
N PHE A 13 -8.03 51.17 -14.70
CA PHE A 13 -8.21 50.45 -13.44
C PHE A 13 -9.51 49.63 -13.42
N LEU A 14 -10.64 50.21 -13.84
CA LEU A 14 -11.92 49.50 -13.90
C LEU A 14 -11.91 48.37 -14.93
N THR A 15 -11.23 48.55 -16.07
CA THR A 15 -11.09 47.49 -17.07
C THR A 15 -10.23 46.33 -16.55
N LEU A 16 -9.09 46.63 -15.89
CA LEU A 16 -8.24 45.61 -15.28
C LEU A 16 -8.94 44.88 -14.14
N MET A 17 -9.73 45.59 -13.33
CA MET A 17 -10.53 45.01 -12.25
C MET A 17 -11.63 44.11 -12.82
N GLY A 18 -12.28 44.49 -13.93
CA GLY A 18 -13.25 43.64 -14.63
C GLY A 18 -12.65 42.37 -15.23
N MET A 19 -11.41 42.43 -15.72
CA MET A 19 -10.69 41.24 -16.24
C MET A 19 -10.36 40.23 -15.12
N LEU A 20 -10.09 40.70 -13.89
CA LEU A 20 -9.85 39.85 -12.72
C LEU A 20 -11.09 39.03 -12.30
N PHE A 21 -12.30 39.52 -12.57
CA PHE A 21 -13.56 38.80 -12.30
C PHE A 21 -14.01 37.86 -13.45
N LEU A 22 -13.33 37.91 -14.60
CA LEU A 22 -13.61 37.07 -15.77
C LEU A 22 -12.68 35.85 -15.89
N ILE A 23 -11.85 35.57 -14.89
CA ILE A 23 -11.14 34.30 -14.79
C ILE A 23 -12.03 33.39 -13.95
N PRO A 24 -12.97 32.63 -14.53
CA PRO A 24 -13.48 31.48 -13.81
C PRO A 24 -12.25 30.64 -13.48
N ILE A 25 -12.14 30.25 -12.21
CA ILE A 25 -11.17 29.26 -11.77
C ILE A 25 -11.61 27.95 -12.43
N VAL A 26 -11.17 27.74 -13.67
CA VAL A 26 -11.43 26.53 -14.45
C VAL A 26 -10.51 25.45 -13.90
N TYR A 27 -10.88 24.84 -12.79
CA TYR A 27 -10.37 23.50 -12.45
C TYR A 27 -11.18 22.49 -13.26
N ALA A 28 -10.96 22.43 -14.57
CA ALA A 28 -11.63 21.46 -15.45
C ALA A 28 -11.10 20.03 -15.27
N GLN A 29 -9.93 19.86 -14.63
CA GLN A 29 -9.35 18.56 -14.35
C GLN A 29 -9.22 18.36 -12.84
N TYR A 30 -9.86 17.31 -12.32
CA TYR A 30 -9.43 16.75 -11.04
C TYR A 30 -7.95 16.37 -11.17
N PRO A 31 -7.11 16.64 -10.16
CA PRO A 31 -5.73 16.17 -10.16
C PRO A 31 -5.71 14.68 -10.50
N SER A 32 -4.94 14.29 -11.52
CA SER A 32 -4.82 12.88 -11.84
C SER A 32 -4.15 12.17 -10.67
N VAL A 33 -4.77 11.08 -10.20
CA VAL A 33 -4.15 10.22 -9.20
C VAL A 33 -2.92 9.59 -9.86
N LYS A 34 -1.74 9.88 -9.31
CA LYS A 34 -0.49 9.24 -9.70
C LYS A 34 -0.21 8.11 -8.73
N PHE A 35 0.17 6.96 -9.26
CA PHE A 35 0.58 5.81 -8.47
C PHE A 35 2.10 5.65 -8.57
N ASN A 36 2.71 5.37 -7.43
CA ASN A 36 4.07 4.84 -7.42
C ASN A 36 3.99 3.33 -7.58
N HIS A 37 4.89 2.77 -8.38
CA HIS A 37 4.95 1.34 -8.62
C HIS A 37 6.02 0.72 -7.73
N LEU A 38 5.63 -0.26 -6.92
CA LEU A 38 6.55 -1.15 -6.21
C LEU A 38 6.46 -2.52 -6.88
N THR A 39 7.52 -2.90 -7.59
CA THR A 39 7.59 -4.14 -8.38
C THR A 39 8.72 -5.04 -7.89
N VAL A 40 8.95 -6.14 -8.59
CA VAL A 40 10.14 -6.99 -8.39
C VAL A 40 11.47 -6.22 -8.49
N GLU A 41 11.52 -5.15 -9.29
CA GLU A 41 12.72 -4.29 -9.40
C GLU A 41 12.99 -3.49 -8.11
N ASN A 42 11.96 -3.29 -7.30
CA ASN A 42 12.05 -2.62 -6.01
C ASN A 42 12.28 -3.60 -4.84
N GLY A 43 12.32 -4.90 -5.11
CA GLY A 43 12.57 -5.96 -4.11
C GLY A 43 11.33 -6.77 -3.71
N LEU A 44 10.17 -6.55 -4.32
CA LEU A 44 9.01 -7.44 -4.15
C LEU A 44 9.37 -8.85 -4.68
N SER A 45 8.97 -9.91 -3.99
CA SER A 45 9.27 -11.29 -4.44
C SER A 45 8.58 -11.69 -5.75
N ASN A 46 7.35 -11.22 -5.99
CA ASN A 46 6.55 -11.61 -7.15
C ASN A 46 5.55 -10.51 -7.51
N ASN A 47 5.25 -10.34 -8.80
CA ASN A 47 4.30 -9.33 -9.28
C ASN A 47 2.82 -9.70 -9.04
N VAL A 48 2.53 -10.95 -8.70
CA VAL A 48 1.18 -11.40 -8.32
C VAL A 48 1.03 -11.24 -6.80
N VAL A 49 0.32 -10.18 -6.41
CA VAL A 49 -0.01 -9.88 -5.00
C VAL A 49 -1.45 -10.30 -4.74
N ASN A 50 -1.64 -11.28 -3.85
CA ASN A 50 -2.94 -11.85 -3.51
C ASN A 50 -3.58 -11.15 -2.30
N ALA A 51 -2.77 -10.67 -1.35
CA ALA A 51 -3.24 -10.06 -0.11
C ALA A 51 -2.33 -8.92 0.35
N VAL A 52 -2.93 -7.89 0.94
CA VAL A 52 -2.22 -6.74 1.52
C VAL A 52 -2.84 -6.37 2.86
N ILE A 53 -2.02 -6.21 3.89
CA ILE A 53 -2.41 -5.71 5.22
C ILE A 53 -1.35 -4.73 5.74
N GLN A 54 -1.71 -3.94 6.75
CA GLN A 54 -0.75 -3.15 7.53
C GLN A 54 -0.81 -3.63 8.98
N ASP A 55 0.34 -3.81 9.61
CA ASP A 55 0.40 -4.13 11.04
C ASP A 55 0.31 -2.87 11.92
N SER A 56 0.18 -3.08 13.23
CA SER A 56 0.05 -1.99 14.22
C SER A 56 1.32 -1.13 14.37
N THR A 57 2.47 -1.61 13.87
CA THR A 57 3.75 -0.89 13.90
C THR A 57 3.99 -0.07 12.63
N GLY A 58 3.15 -0.27 11.61
CA GLY A 58 3.14 0.51 10.38
C GLY A 58 3.76 -0.21 9.18
N PHE A 59 4.32 -1.42 9.33
CA PHE A 59 4.81 -2.18 8.17
C PHE A 59 3.66 -2.66 7.30
N ILE A 60 3.89 -2.66 5.98
CA ILE A 60 2.93 -3.19 5.01
C ILE A 60 3.36 -4.60 4.62
N TRP A 61 2.42 -5.53 4.67
CA TRP A 61 2.65 -6.92 4.34
C TRP A 61 1.95 -7.32 3.06
N PHE A 62 2.65 -8.06 2.21
CA PHE A 62 2.18 -8.54 0.92
C PHE A 62 2.32 -10.05 0.83
N GLY A 63 1.19 -10.74 0.65
CA GLY A 63 1.16 -12.15 0.31
C GLY A 63 1.23 -12.28 -1.21
N THR A 64 2.23 -13.01 -1.70
CA THR A 64 2.47 -13.18 -3.14
C THR A 64 2.53 -14.66 -3.53
N GLU A 65 2.67 -14.93 -4.83
CA GLU A 65 2.92 -16.28 -5.34
C GLU A 65 4.35 -16.81 -5.04
N ASP A 66 5.26 -15.98 -4.51
CA ASP A 66 6.61 -16.40 -4.14
C ASP A 66 7.11 -15.80 -2.81
N GLY A 67 6.24 -15.79 -1.80
CA GLY A 67 6.60 -15.51 -0.41
C GLY A 67 5.74 -14.45 0.28
N LEU A 68 5.99 -14.30 1.58
CA LEU A 68 5.47 -13.21 2.38
C LEU A 68 6.47 -12.06 2.40
N ASN A 69 6.01 -10.83 2.15
CA ASN A 69 6.89 -9.66 2.03
C ASN A 69 6.49 -8.63 3.07
N ARG A 70 7.45 -8.16 3.87
CA ARG A 70 7.29 -7.00 4.76
C ARG A 70 7.98 -5.79 4.16
N TYR A 71 7.26 -4.68 4.02
CA TYR A 71 7.77 -3.42 3.51
C TYR A 71 7.80 -2.36 4.61
N ASP A 72 8.96 -1.72 4.77
CA ASP A 72 9.21 -0.68 5.79
C ASP A 72 9.08 0.76 5.27
N GLY A 73 8.63 0.94 4.03
CA GLY A 73 8.63 2.24 3.35
C GLY A 73 9.88 2.51 2.51
N TYR A 74 10.91 1.67 2.64
CA TYR A 74 12.17 1.79 1.90
C TYR A 74 12.56 0.50 1.19
N LYS A 75 12.46 -0.66 1.86
CA LYS A 75 12.90 -1.97 1.38
C LYS A 75 11.92 -3.07 1.75
N PHE A 76 11.99 -4.17 1.01
CA PHE A 76 11.29 -5.41 1.31
C PHE A 76 12.19 -6.38 2.10
N LYS A 77 11.60 -7.04 3.09
CA LYS A 77 12.10 -8.30 3.67
C LYS A 77 11.20 -9.43 3.20
N ILE A 78 11.78 -10.50 2.69
CA ILE A 78 11.05 -11.62 2.10
C ILE A 78 11.21 -12.84 3.01
N PHE A 79 10.09 -13.49 3.30
CA PHE A 79 10.02 -14.76 4.00
C PHE A 79 9.56 -15.83 3.02
N ARG A 80 10.38 -16.87 2.84
CA ARG A 80 10.13 -18.02 1.97
C ARG A 80 10.26 -19.31 2.77
N TYR A 81 9.66 -20.36 2.23
CA TYR A 81 9.84 -21.72 2.72
C TYR A 81 11.30 -22.13 2.59
N ASP A 82 11.83 -22.66 3.68
CA ASP A 82 13.15 -23.27 3.75
C ASP A 82 13.01 -24.64 4.41
N PRO A 83 13.27 -25.75 3.70
CA PRO A 83 13.15 -27.10 4.25
C PRO A 83 14.11 -27.38 5.42
N GLU A 84 15.17 -26.59 5.58
CA GLU A 84 16.16 -26.74 6.65
C GLU A 84 15.84 -25.86 7.87
N ASP A 85 14.85 -24.96 7.78
CA ASP A 85 14.40 -24.09 8.87
C ASP A 85 12.94 -24.37 9.23
N SER A 86 12.74 -25.03 10.37
CA SER A 86 11.41 -25.33 10.92
C SER A 86 10.62 -24.09 11.35
N ASN A 87 11.25 -22.91 11.38
CA ASN A 87 10.60 -21.64 11.67
C ASN A 87 10.30 -20.83 10.40
N SER A 88 10.51 -21.37 9.19
CA SER A 88 10.20 -20.70 7.92
C SER A 88 8.71 -20.76 7.59
N ILE A 89 8.22 -20.10 6.54
CA ILE A 89 6.80 -20.22 6.15
C ILE A 89 6.54 -21.57 5.46
N SER A 90 5.39 -22.22 5.67
CA SER A 90 5.15 -23.58 5.18
C SER A 90 5.09 -23.72 3.65
N ASN A 91 4.80 -22.63 2.94
CA ASN A 91 4.69 -22.58 1.49
C ASN A 91 4.90 -21.14 1.00
N ASN A 92 5.45 -20.96 -0.21
CA ASN A 92 5.67 -19.63 -0.78
C ASN A 92 4.38 -18.98 -1.33
N GLN A 93 3.35 -19.77 -1.68
CA GLN A 93 2.13 -19.23 -2.29
C GLN A 93 1.17 -18.73 -1.21
N ILE A 94 1.21 -17.42 -0.93
CA ILE A 94 0.42 -16.78 0.13
C ILE A 94 -0.84 -16.17 -0.49
N HIS A 95 -2.00 -16.62 -0.04
CA HIS A 95 -3.30 -16.18 -0.58
C HIS A 95 -4.05 -15.23 0.32
N THR A 96 -3.88 -15.34 1.64
CA THR A 96 -4.64 -14.54 2.60
C THR A 96 -3.73 -14.06 3.73
N LEU A 97 -4.04 -12.87 4.24
CA LEU A 97 -3.36 -12.27 5.38
C LEU A 97 -4.37 -11.68 6.36
N ALA A 98 -4.11 -11.82 7.65
CA ALA A 98 -4.85 -11.16 8.71
C ALA A 98 -3.92 -10.78 9.87
N VAL A 99 -4.29 -9.76 10.63
CA VAL A 99 -3.63 -9.39 11.89
C VAL A 99 -4.61 -9.65 13.02
N ASP A 100 -4.17 -10.33 14.08
CA ASP A 100 -4.99 -10.51 15.28
C ASP A 100 -4.86 -9.34 16.27
N ARG A 101 -5.51 -9.47 17.43
CA ARG A 101 -5.48 -8.43 18.47
C ARG A 101 -4.16 -8.34 19.22
N GLU A 102 -3.35 -9.40 19.18
CA GLU A 102 -2.04 -9.48 19.82
C GLU A 102 -0.94 -8.95 18.89
N GLY A 103 -1.28 -8.71 17.61
CA GLY A 103 -0.37 -8.22 16.59
C GLY A 103 0.31 -9.31 15.78
N ASN A 104 -0.08 -10.59 15.97
CA ASN A 104 0.46 -11.67 15.15
C ASN A 104 -0.15 -11.61 13.75
N ILE A 105 0.64 -12.08 12.78
CA ILE A 105 0.24 -12.08 11.37
C ILE A 105 -0.10 -13.50 10.96
N TRP A 106 -1.32 -13.70 10.48
CA TRP A 106 -1.83 -14.97 10.02
C TRP A 106 -1.76 -15.01 8.50
N ALA A 107 -1.00 -15.95 7.95
CA ALA A 107 -0.80 -16.15 6.51
C ALA A 107 -1.35 -17.50 6.08
N GLY A 108 -2.42 -17.47 5.28
CA GLY A 108 -2.99 -18.67 4.67
C GLY A 108 -2.30 -18.97 3.33
N THR A 109 -1.76 -20.18 3.22
CA THR A 109 -1.08 -20.67 2.01
C THR A 109 -2.03 -21.41 1.07
N LYS A 110 -1.60 -21.61 -0.17
CA LYS A 110 -2.41 -22.27 -1.22
C LYS A 110 -2.83 -23.69 -0.89
N ASP A 111 -2.00 -24.42 -0.16
CA ASP A 111 -2.27 -25.79 0.30
C ASP A 111 -3.21 -25.83 1.52
N GLY A 112 -3.69 -24.69 2.00
CA GLY A 112 -4.65 -24.58 3.10
C GLY A 112 -4.01 -24.58 4.49
N VAL A 113 -2.68 -24.52 4.58
CA VAL A 113 -1.98 -24.36 5.87
C VAL A 113 -2.09 -22.91 6.34
N ILE A 114 -2.29 -22.73 7.65
CA ILE A 114 -2.28 -21.41 8.27
C ILE A 114 -0.99 -21.24 9.07
N ASN A 115 -0.26 -20.19 8.73
CA ASN A 115 1.00 -19.81 9.34
C ASN A 115 0.75 -18.60 10.25
N MET A 116 1.13 -18.69 11.52
CA MET A 116 1.17 -17.56 12.43
C MET A 116 2.61 -17.05 12.51
N PHE A 117 2.83 -15.79 12.13
CA PHE A 117 4.09 -15.09 12.23
C PHE A 117 4.09 -14.21 13.46
N ASP A 118 5.08 -14.41 14.33
CA ASP A 118 5.33 -13.56 15.49
C ASP A 118 6.34 -12.46 15.08
N PRO A 119 5.92 -11.18 15.06
CA PRO A 119 6.80 -10.08 14.67
C PRO A 119 7.93 -9.79 15.67
N ILE A 120 7.84 -10.26 16.92
CA ILE A 120 8.85 -10.06 17.95
C ILE A 120 10.02 -11.03 17.74
N THR A 121 9.73 -12.30 17.54
CA THR A 121 10.75 -13.34 17.31
C THR A 121 11.13 -13.50 15.85
N GLU A 122 10.34 -12.91 14.94
CA GLU A 122 10.42 -13.07 13.49
C GLU A 122 10.35 -14.54 13.01
N GLY A 123 9.66 -15.40 13.76
CA GLY A 123 9.47 -16.82 13.45
C GLY A 123 8.03 -17.18 13.08
N PHE A 124 7.87 -18.34 12.43
CA PHE A 124 6.58 -18.91 12.08
C PHE A 124 6.21 -20.10 12.97
N THR A 125 4.92 -20.22 13.29
CA THR A 125 4.30 -21.42 13.87
C THR A 125 3.10 -21.82 13.03
N TYR A 126 2.88 -23.12 12.83
CA TYR A 126 1.84 -23.63 11.94
C TYR A 126 0.64 -24.18 12.69
N GLN A 127 -0.55 -23.98 12.12
CA GLN A 127 -1.75 -24.71 12.51
C GLN A 127 -2.28 -25.48 11.30
N GLU A 128 -2.27 -26.81 11.40
CA GLU A 128 -2.98 -27.67 10.45
C GLU A 128 -4.47 -27.69 10.79
N PHE A 129 -5.32 -27.21 9.88
CA PHE A 129 -6.73 -27.56 9.92
C PHE A 129 -6.90 -29.01 9.43
N LYS A 130 -6.80 -29.98 10.34
CA LYS A 130 -7.35 -31.31 10.08
C LYS A 130 -8.86 -31.17 10.01
N LEU A 131 -9.42 -31.31 8.80
CA LEU A 131 -10.82 -31.66 8.63
C LEU A 131 -11.05 -32.97 9.41
N VAL A 132 -11.55 -32.84 10.63
CA VAL A 132 -12.20 -33.96 11.30
C VAL A 132 -13.46 -34.20 10.49
N LEU A 133 -13.37 -35.09 9.50
CA LEU A 133 -14.53 -35.70 8.90
C LEU A 133 -15.27 -36.38 10.06
N MET A 134 -16.35 -35.76 10.53
CA MET A 134 -17.28 -36.41 11.44
C MET A 134 -17.77 -37.67 10.70
N LYS A 135 -17.35 -38.84 11.20
CA LYS A 135 -17.92 -40.13 10.83
C LYS A 135 -19.18 -40.37 11.66
#